data_AF-A0A1I2F6U5-F1
#
_entry.id   AF-A0A1I2F6U5-F1
#
_cell.length_a   1.000
_cell.length_b   1.000
_cell.length_c   1.000
_cell.angle_alpha   90.00
_cell.angle_beta   90.00
_cell.angle_gamma   90.00
#
_symmetry.space_group_name_H-M   'P 1'
#
loop_
_entity.id
_entity.type
_entity.pdbx_description
1 polymer ?
#
loop_
_entity_poly.entity_id
_entity_poly.type
_entity_poly.pdbx_seq_one_letter_code
_entity_poly.pdbx_strand_id
1 'polypeptide(L)'
;MVDGITPERVREIVAMADQPVLRNLLITRGYHRLTLAMAQVLGEGDFAWPIFAVWASKQAGQFIREEELGAGVSALLAARMPAALGSVALRAPIRRALAQIARHVMGGNTIVFAELGEAFAAFSAAFAEPAGRTEERLADVVAQFSEGPSLPDVVTIAADGTLERRQQGGQTMIREALAYYYSALHERRPAVRAELVLLANGLCGLHEQTRLQPYIAGALAAPLTELPGAEDGPIGAALAAMVRRAATELMMTMALPGQVLRLGFDLPAPPGQPLWPDELARLEHPRLLQLAEELGAYEARERGLGLADRVEDWLQLGGPEVQGSGADDWSRLGDRMRYIFEYFRSRQRDASLLASPFSAEQEQDMLAGRVPVGPL
;
A
#
# COMPACT_ATOMS: atom_id res chain seq x y z
N MET A 1 -24.33 11.34 -12.08
CA MET A 1 -22.88 11.53 -12.22
C MET A 1 -22.23 10.79 -11.07
N VAL A 2 -21.25 9.93 -11.34
CA VAL A 2 -20.46 9.32 -10.26
C VAL A 2 -19.75 10.47 -9.55
N ASP A 3 -19.93 10.56 -8.23
CA ASP A 3 -19.24 11.50 -7.35
C ASP A 3 -17.73 11.19 -7.39
N GLY A 4 -17.04 11.78 -8.36
CA GLY A 4 -15.63 11.53 -8.68
C GLY A 4 -14.69 12.24 -7.71
N ILE A 5 -13.49 11.69 -7.54
CA ILE A 5 -12.45 12.32 -6.72
C ILE A 5 -11.65 13.29 -7.61
N THR A 6 -11.77 14.58 -7.34
CA THR A 6 -10.97 15.63 -7.98
C THR A 6 -9.70 15.94 -7.17
N PRO A 7 -8.69 16.59 -7.75
CA PRO A 7 -7.52 17.08 -7.00
C PRO A 7 -7.90 17.92 -5.78
N GLU A 8 -8.91 18.78 -5.91
CA GLU A 8 -9.44 19.60 -4.80
C GLU A 8 -9.96 18.72 -3.68
N ARG A 9 -10.74 17.69 -4.04
CA ARG A 9 -11.29 16.76 -3.05
C ARG A 9 -10.21 15.95 -2.35
N VAL A 10 -9.13 15.59 -3.04
CA VAL A 10 -7.96 14.96 -2.42
C VAL A 10 -7.36 15.89 -1.35
N ARG A 11 -7.11 17.15 -1.69
CA ARG A 11 -6.54 18.14 -0.75
C ARG A 11 -7.45 18.40 0.44
N GLU A 12 -8.76 18.46 0.25
CA GLU A 12 -9.75 18.57 1.33
C GLU A 12 -9.66 17.39 2.31
N ILE A 13 -9.65 16.16 1.80
CA ILE A 13 -9.56 14.95 2.64
C ILE A 13 -8.23 14.95 3.41
N VAL A 14 -7.11 15.24 2.74
CA VAL A 14 -5.78 15.30 3.36
C VAL A 14 -5.73 16.33 4.50
N ALA A 15 -6.43 17.46 4.36
CA ALA A 15 -6.47 18.54 5.35
C ALA A 15 -7.30 18.21 6.61
N MET A 16 -8.05 17.11 6.65
CA MET A 16 -8.87 16.69 7.80
C MET A 16 -8.01 16.21 8.97
N ALA A 17 -7.39 17.13 9.70
CA ALA A 17 -6.46 16.82 10.80
C ALA A 17 -7.18 16.36 12.09
N ASP A 18 -8.38 16.88 12.34
CA ASP A 18 -9.19 16.67 13.55
C ASP A 18 -10.00 15.37 13.53
N GLN A 19 -10.19 14.77 12.35
CA GLN A 19 -11.00 13.56 12.15
C GLN A 19 -10.19 12.44 11.49
N PRO A 20 -9.13 11.92 12.14
CA PRO A 20 -8.17 10.98 11.53
C PRO A 20 -8.80 9.67 11.03
N VAL A 21 -9.78 9.13 11.77
CA VAL A 21 -10.50 7.91 11.38
C VAL A 21 -11.31 8.16 10.12
N LEU A 22 -12.14 9.21 10.13
CA LEU A 22 -12.95 9.56 8.96
C LEU A 22 -12.08 9.90 7.74
N ARG A 23 -10.96 10.60 7.94
CA ARG A 23 -9.98 10.86 6.89
C ARG A 23 -9.50 9.57 6.24
N ASN A 24 -9.05 8.58 7.02
CA ASN A 24 -8.59 7.31 6.45
C ASN A 24 -9.72 6.58 5.69
N LEU A 25 -10.94 6.57 6.21
CA LEU A 25 -12.09 5.97 5.52
C LEU A 25 -12.37 6.67 4.17
N LEU A 26 -12.32 8.00 4.15
CA LEU A 26 -12.46 8.81 2.93
C LEU A 26 -11.29 8.62 1.96
N ILE A 27 -10.07 8.39 2.45
CA ILE A 27 -8.92 8.00 1.62
C ILE A 27 -9.16 6.62 0.98
N THR A 28 -9.59 5.62 1.74
CA THR A 28 -9.90 4.28 1.23
C THR A 28 -11.00 4.34 0.17
N ARG A 29 -12.09 5.08 0.44
CA ARG A 29 -13.14 5.35 -0.57
C ARG A 29 -12.55 6.10 -1.77
N GLY A 30 -11.68 7.07 -1.53
CA GLY A 30 -11.03 7.88 -2.55
C GLY A 30 -10.26 7.02 -3.55
N TYR A 31 -9.44 6.09 -3.06
CA TYR A 31 -8.77 5.11 -3.91
C TYR A 31 -9.75 4.29 -4.74
N HIS A 32 -10.87 3.83 -4.16
CA HIS A 32 -11.86 3.03 -4.89
C HIS A 32 -12.51 3.84 -6.01
N ARG A 33 -12.85 5.10 -5.75
CA ARG A 33 -13.39 6.01 -6.77
C ARG A 33 -12.36 6.29 -7.88
N LEU A 34 -11.09 6.45 -7.54
CA LEU A 34 -10.00 6.57 -8.51
C LEU A 34 -9.80 5.28 -9.33
N THR A 35 -9.94 4.10 -8.71
CA THR A 35 -9.94 2.81 -9.44
C THR A 35 -11.02 2.79 -10.51
N LEU A 36 -12.25 3.16 -10.15
CA LEU A 36 -13.37 3.17 -11.09
C LEU A 36 -13.18 4.20 -12.21
N ALA A 37 -12.66 5.40 -11.88
CA ALA A 37 -12.35 6.43 -12.86
C ALA A 37 -11.24 5.98 -13.83
N MET A 38 -10.18 5.36 -13.30
CA MET A 38 -9.10 4.80 -14.13
C MET A 38 -9.57 3.66 -15.01
N ALA A 39 -10.46 2.79 -14.53
CA ALA A 39 -11.06 1.73 -15.34
C ALA A 39 -11.90 2.28 -16.51
N GLN A 40 -12.60 3.41 -16.31
CA GLN A 40 -13.32 4.09 -17.39
C GLN A 40 -12.37 4.70 -18.42
N VAL A 41 -11.20 5.18 -17.99
CA VAL A 41 -10.19 5.81 -18.86
C VAL A 41 -9.42 4.74 -19.66
N LEU A 42 -8.80 3.79 -18.96
CA LEU A 42 -7.97 2.74 -19.56
C LEU A 42 -8.78 1.66 -20.27
N GLY A 43 -10.03 1.45 -19.90
CA GLY A 43 -10.84 0.30 -20.31
C GLY A 43 -10.66 -0.90 -19.39
N GLU A 44 -11.54 -1.88 -19.52
CA GLU A 44 -11.55 -3.08 -18.67
C GLU A 44 -10.29 -3.96 -18.90
N GLY A 45 -9.98 -4.80 -17.92
CA GLY A 45 -8.97 -5.85 -18.04
C GLY A 45 -7.68 -5.59 -17.28
N ASP A 46 -7.04 -4.42 -17.42
CA ASP A 46 -5.76 -4.11 -16.75
C ASP A 46 -5.94 -2.96 -15.74
N PHE A 47 -5.86 -3.28 -14.44
CA PHE A 47 -6.11 -2.31 -13.38
C PHE A 47 -4.86 -1.49 -13.02
N ALA A 48 -5.09 -0.17 -12.87
CA ALA A 48 -4.09 0.77 -12.39
C ALA A 48 -3.93 0.75 -10.86
N TRP A 49 -2.82 1.32 -10.40
CA TRP A 49 -2.33 1.28 -9.02
C TRP A 49 -3.38 1.57 -7.93
N PRO A 50 -4.35 2.51 -8.10
CA PRO A 50 -5.31 2.81 -7.04
C PRO A 50 -6.09 1.59 -6.53
N ILE A 51 -6.30 0.56 -7.37
CA ILE A 51 -6.99 -0.67 -6.94
C ILE A 51 -6.28 -1.38 -5.79
N PHE A 52 -4.95 -1.37 -5.79
CA PHE A 52 -4.14 -2.01 -4.76
C PHE A 52 -4.12 -1.14 -3.49
N ALA A 53 -4.10 0.18 -3.67
CA ALA A 53 -4.11 1.15 -2.58
C ALA A 53 -5.41 1.11 -1.76
N VAL A 54 -6.56 0.73 -2.34
CA VAL A 54 -7.82 0.52 -1.59
C VAL A 54 -7.59 -0.44 -0.42
N TRP A 55 -7.02 -1.61 -0.71
CA TRP A 55 -6.90 -2.69 0.27
C TRP A 55 -5.78 -2.43 1.28
N ALA A 56 -4.67 -1.86 0.82
CA ALA A 56 -3.61 -1.39 1.73
C ALA A 56 -4.12 -0.29 2.68
N SER A 57 -4.91 0.66 2.18
CA SER A 57 -5.50 1.74 3.00
C SER A 57 -6.55 1.21 3.98
N LYS A 58 -7.33 0.22 3.56
CA LYS A 58 -8.30 -0.47 4.42
C LYS A 58 -7.61 -1.22 5.56
N GLN A 59 -6.53 -1.95 5.25
CA GLN A 59 -5.69 -2.61 6.25
C GLN A 59 -5.05 -1.60 7.21
N ALA A 60 -4.56 -0.47 6.69
CA ALA A 60 -4.07 0.64 7.52
C ALA A 60 -5.14 1.17 8.48
N GLY A 61 -6.41 1.19 8.08
CA GLY A 61 -7.54 1.59 8.92
C GLY A 61 -7.71 0.76 10.19
N GLN A 62 -7.40 -0.54 10.15
CA GLN A 62 -7.45 -1.40 11.34
C GLN A 62 -6.45 -0.97 12.42
N PHE A 63 -5.27 -0.47 12.02
CA PHE A 63 -4.30 0.12 12.95
C PHE A 63 -4.81 1.42 13.56
N ILE A 64 -5.44 2.27 12.74
CA ILE A 64 -5.90 3.61 13.13
C ILE A 64 -7.06 3.53 14.13
N ARG A 65 -7.91 2.51 13.99
CA ARG A 65 -9.06 2.26 14.88
C ARG A 65 -8.72 1.38 16.09
N GLU A 66 -7.46 0.93 16.21
CA GLU A 66 -6.95 0.05 17.28
C GLU A 66 -7.70 -1.30 17.40
N GLU A 67 -8.39 -1.75 16.34
CA GLU A 67 -9.33 -2.87 16.38
C GLU A 67 -8.68 -4.22 16.75
N GLU A 68 -7.55 -4.54 16.13
CA GLU A 68 -6.87 -5.83 16.31
C GLU A 68 -5.80 -5.80 17.41
N LEU A 69 -5.05 -4.69 17.50
CA LEU A 69 -3.97 -4.54 18.48
C LEU A 69 -4.51 -4.46 19.91
N GLY A 70 -5.65 -3.79 20.11
CA GLY A 70 -6.30 -3.70 21.42
C GLY A 70 -6.81 -5.05 21.92
N ALA A 71 -7.43 -5.85 21.04
CA ALA A 71 -8.01 -7.14 21.38
C ALA A 71 -6.93 -8.20 21.69
N GLY A 72 -5.93 -8.34 20.82
CA GLY A 72 -4.86 -9.33 20.99
C GLY A 72 -4.00 -9.07 22.23
N VAL A 73 -3.63 -7.81 22.48
CA VAL A 73 -2.88 -7.43 23.68
C VAL A 73 -3.71 -7.59 24.95
N SER A 74 -4.99 -7.21 24.92
CA SER A 74 -5.90 -7.37 26.07
C SER A 74 -6.12 -8.85 26.43
N ALA A 75 -6.33 -9.71 25.43
CA ALA A 75 -6.52 -11.15 25.64
C ALA A 75 -5.27 -11.81 26.24
N LEU A 76 -4.07 -11.43 25.78
CA LEU A 76 -2.83 -12.01 26.31
C LEU A 76 -2.51 -11.49 27.72
N LEU A 77 -2.73 -10.21 27.99
CA LEU A 77 -2.60 -9.65 29.35
C LEU A 77 -3.51 -10.38 30.34
N ALA A 78 -4.74 -10.67 29.94
CA ALA A 78 -5.69 -11.44 30.75
C ALA A 78 -5.24 -12.91 30.96
N ALA A 79 -4.58 -13.52 29.96
CA ALA A 79 -4.15 -14.92 30.01
C ALA A 79 -2.83 -15.16 30.76
N ARG A 80 -1.91 -14.18 30.79
CA ARG A 80 -0.55 -14.35 31.34
C ARG A 80 -0.33 -13.64 32.69
N MET A 81 -1.19 -12.70 33.09
CA MET A 81 -0.95 -11.89 34.28
C MET A 81 -2.10 -12.03 35.29
N PRO A 82 -1.82 -12.20 36.60
CA PRO A 82 -2.84 -12.11 37.64
C PRO A 82 -3.55 -10.75 37.56
N ALA A 83 -4.87 -10.71 37.81
CA ALA A 83 -5.70 -9.51 37.68
C ALA A 83 -5.16 -8.26 38.43
N ALA A 84 -4.36 -8.46 39.48
CA ALA A 84 -3.71 -7.38 40.26
C ALA A 84 -2.45 -6.78 39.59
N LEU A 85 -1.76 -7.54 38.72
CA LEU A 85 -0.56 -7.11 37.99
C LEU A 85 -0.87 -6.68 36.54
N GLY A 86 -2.02 -7.09 35.99
CA GLY A 86 -2.64 -6.52 34.78
C GLY A 86 -3.18 -5.09 34.98
N SER A 87 -2.49 -4.33 35.84
CA SER A 87 -2.88 -3.03 36.34
C SER A 87 -2.83 -1.94 35.26
N VAL A 88 -3.51 -0.83 35.53
CA VAL A 88 -3.48 0.43 34.76
C VAL A 88 -2.05 0.84 34.33
N ALA A 89 -1.03 0.46 35.12
CA ALA A 89 0.37 0.82 34.89
C ALA A 89 0.95 0.28 33.57
N LEU A 90 0.53 -0.91 33.10
CA LEU A 90 0.99 -1.47 31.83
C LEU A 90 0.13 -1.03 30.63
N ARG A 91 -1.13 -0.64 30.87
CA ARG A 91 -2.07 -0.23 29.82
C ARG A 91 -1.66 1.08 29.14
N ALA A 92 -1.20 2.06 29.92
CA ALA A 92 -0.82 3.36 29.38
C ALA A 92 0.37 3.30 28.40
N PRO A 93 1.50 2.64 28.73
CA PRO A 93 2.63 2.55 27.80
C PRO A 93 2.36 1.64 26.59
N ILE A 94 1.59 0.56 26.74
CA ILE A 94 1.10 -0.21 25.57
C ILE A 94 0.28 0.69 24.65
N ARG A 95 -0.69 1.44 25.18
CA ARG A 95 -1.51 2.36 24.39
C ARG A 95 -0.67 3.43 23.68
N ARG A 96 0.39 3.93 24.32
CA ARG A 96 1.32 4.88 23.67
C ARG A 96 2.08 4.26 22.50
N ALA A 97 2.58 3.03 22.66
CA ALA A 97 3.25 2.31 21.58
C ALA A 97 2.29 2.05 20.40
N LEU A 98 1.07 1.60 20.68
CA LEU A 98 0.03 1.39 19.66
C LEU A 98 -0.34 2.70 18.96
N ALA A 99 -0.55 3.78 19.71
CA ALA A 99 -0.82 5.11 19.16
C ALA A 99 0.34 5.63 18.29
N GLN A 100 1.59 5.29 18.61
CA GLN A 100 2.73 5.64 17.79
C GLN A 100 2.78 4.86 16.47
N ILE A 101 2.50 3.55 16.49
CA ILE A 101 2.37 2.74 15.27
C ILE A 101 1.26 3.32 14.40
N ALA A 102 0.07 3.55 14.98
CA ALA A 102 -1.07 4.12 14.29
C ALA A 102 -0.76 5.49 13.68
N ARG A 103 -0.02 6.37 14.39
CA ARG A 103 0.41 7.67 13.86
C ARG A 103 1.28 7.53 12.61
N HIS A 104 2.26 6.63 12.59
CA HIS A 104 3.12 6.43 11.43
C HIS A 104 2.35 5.85 10.25
N VAL A 105 1.54 4.81 10.47
CA VAL A 105 0.69 4.20 9.44
C VAL A 105 -0.27 5.24 8.84
N MET A 106 -0.93 6.02 9.69
CA MET A 106 -1.82 7.09 9.27
C MET A 106 -1.09 8.20 8.52
N GLY A 107 0.09 8.61 9.00
CA GLY A 107 0.93 9.62 8.38
C GLY A 107 1.33 9.21 6.96
N GLY A 108 1.79 7.96 6.81
CA GLY A 108 2.15 7.36 5.54
C GLY A 108 0.98 7.29 4.56
N ASN A 109 -0.16 6.72 4.98
CA ASN A 109 -1.35 6.64 4.10
C ASN A 109 -1.84 8.04 3.66
N THR A 110 -1.68 9.06 4.50
CA THR A 110 -2.07 10.43 4.17
C THR A 110 -1.15 11.06 3.11
N ILE A 111 0.18 10.89 3.20
CA ILE A 111 1.10 11.46 2.21
C ILE A 111 1.01 10.74 0.86
N VAL A 112 0.75 9.44 0.87
CA VAL A 112 0.58 8.67 -0.36
C VAL A 112 -0.67 9.14 -1.09
N PHE A 113 -1.79 9.33 -0.38
CA PHE A 113 -3.01 9.85 -0.98
C PHE A 113 -2.83 11.29 -1.47
N ALA A 114 -2.06 12.12 -0.75
CA ALA A 114 -1.77 13.48 -1.18
C ALA A 114 -1.02 13.54 -2.51
N GLU A 115 -0.02 12.70 -2.75
CA GLU A 115 0.73 12.72 -4.02
C GLU A 115 0.05 11.87 -5.11
N LEU A 116 -0.10 10.56 -4.88
CA LEU A 116 -0.62 9.65 -5.90
C LEU A 116 -2.12 9.83 -6.11
N GLY A 117 -2.89 10.09 -5.05
CA GLY A 117 -4.33 10.37 -5.19
C GLY A 117 -4.57 11.59 -6.06
N GLU A 118 -3.79 12.66 -5.89
CA GLU A 118 -3.85 13.86 -6.72
C GLU A 118 -3.42 13.58 -8.17
N ALA A 119 -2.37 12.79 -8.38
CA ALA A 119 -1.93 12.35 -9.71
C ALA A 119 -3.00 11.58 -10.48
N PHE A 120 -3.63 10.59 -9.84
CA PHE A 120 -4.69 9.81 -10.46
C PHE A 120 -5.98 10.63 -10.66
N ALA A 121 -6.28 11.56 -9.74
CA ALA A 121 -7.42 12.48 -9.91
C ALA A 121 -7.21 13.41 -11.11
N ALA A 122 -6.02 14.01 -11.25
CA ALA A 122 -5.68 14.87 -12.37
C ALA A 122 -5.68 14.10 -13.70
N PHE A 123 -5.05 12.93 -13.73
CA PHE A 123 -4.98 12.09 -14.93
C PHE A 123 -6.36 11.61 -15.39
N SER A 124 -7.16 11.04 -14.48
CA SER A 124 -8.49 10.53 -14.83
C SER A 124 -9.43 11.64 -15.29
N ALA A 125 -9.39 12.82 -14.65
CA ALA A 125 -10.16 13.98 -15.10
C ALA A 125 -9.71 14.49 -16.47
N ALA A 126 -8.39 14.50 -16.74
CA ALA A 126 -7.86 14.99 -18.01
C ALA A 126 -8.23 14.11 -19.20
N PHE A 127 -8.38 12.80 -19.01
CA PHE A 127 -8.54 11.80 -20.07
C PHE A 127 -9.88 11.07 -20.06
N ALA A 128 -10.83 11.51 -19.24
CA ALA A 128 -12.20 10.99 -19.20
C ALA A 128 -12.86 10.99 -20.58
N GLU A 129 -12.72 12.11 -21.31
CA GLU A 129 -13.27 12.26 -22.66
C GLU A 129 -12.25 11.86 -23.74
N PRO A 130 -12.63 11.03 -24.74
CA PRO A 130 -11.74 10.63 -25.82
C PRO A 130 -11.07 11.79 -26.56
N ALA A 131 -11.79 12.90 -26.74
CA ALA A 131 -11.27 14.10 -27.42
C ALA A 131 -10.12 14.79 -26.66
N GLY A 132 -10.00 14.57 -25.35
CA GLY A 132 -8.94 15.15 -24.51
C GLY A 132 -7.67 14.32 -24.45
N ARG A 133 -7.62 13.15 -25.11
CA ARG A 133 -6.49 12.21 -25.07
C ARG A 133 -5.37 12.63 -26.03
N THR A 134 -4.76 13.77 -25.76
CA THR A 134 -3.65 14.34 -26.54
C THR A 134 -2.34 14.40 -25.74
N GLU A 135 -1.22 14.47 -26.45
CA GLU A 135 0.12 14.55 -25.83
C GLU A 135 0.34 15.90 -25.12
N GLU A 136 -0.23 16.99 -25.63
CA GLU A 136 -0.18 18.31 -24.98
C GLU A 136 -0.89 18.26 -23.62
N ARG A 137 -2.05 17.60 -23.57
CA ARG A 137 -2.79 17.43 -22.31
C ARG A 137 -2.02 16.55 -21.33
N LEU A 138 -1.31 15.53 -21.81
CA LEU A 138 -0.40 14.75 -20.98
C LEU A 138 0.73 15.61 -20.42
N ALA A 139 1.35 16.44 -21.27
CA ALA A 139 2.42 17.33 -20.84
C ALA A 139 1.94 18.29 -19.73
N ASP A 140 0.73 18.85 -19.86
CA ASP A 140 0.12 19.70 -18.84
C ASP A 140 -0.10 18.97 -17.50
N VAL A 141 -0.54 17.71 -17.53
CA VAL A 141 -0.72 16.90 -16.32
C VAL A 141 0.64 16.57 -15.69
N VAL A 142 1.60 16.10 -16.49
CA VAL A 142 2.95 15.73 -16.04
C VAL A 142 3.72 16.92 -15.48
N ALA A 143 3.50 18.12 -16.00
CA ALA A 143 4.14 19.36 -15.54
C ALA A 143 3.70 19.79 -14.12
N GLN A 144 2.62 19.23 -13.58
CA GLN A 144 2.19 19.48 -12.20
C GLN A 144 3.10 18.80 -11.16
N PHE A 145 3.91 17.83 -11.59
CA PHE A 145 4.77 17.02 -10.72
C PHE A 145 6.24 17.41 -10.90
N SER A 146 6.96 17.48 -9.79
CA SER A 146 8.35 17.95 -9.77
C SER A 146 9.33 16.96 -10.42
N GLU A 147 10.35 17.47 -11.09
CA GLU A 147 11.46 16.63 -11.58
C GLU A 147 12.39 16.24 -10.43
N GLY A 148 12.96 15.05 -10.51
CA GLY A 148 13.98 14.55 -9.58
C GLY A 148 13.62 13.18 -9.00
N PRO A 149 14.63 12.48 -8.42
CA PRO A 149 14.42 11.17 -7.84
C PRO A 149 13.55 11.29 -6.59
N SER A 150 12.72 10.28 -6.36
CA SER A 150 12.00 10.16 -5.09
C SER A 150 12.98 9.80 -3.99
N LEU A 151 12.84 10.48 -2.85
CA LEU A 151 13.66 10.25 -1.67
C LEU A 151 12.75 9.93 -0.48
N PRO A 152 13.25 9.17 0.51
CA PRO A 152 12.57 9.02 1.78
C PRO A 152 12.18 10.38 2.37
N ASP A 153 10.96 10.46 2.91
CA ASP A 153 10.57 11.66 3.64
C ASP A 153 11.43 11.86 4.89
N VAL A 154 11.40 13.08 5.43
CA VAL A 154 11.87 13.33 6.79
C VAL A 154 10.67 13.38 7.71
N VAL A 155 10.66 12.50 8.71
CA VAL A 155 9.62 12.42 9.73
C VAL A 155 10.23 12.68 11.09
N THR A 156 9.70 13.67 11.80
CA THR A 156 10.04 13.98 13.20
C THR A 156 8.79 13.92 14.06
N ILE A 157 8.97 13.64 15.35
CA ILE A 157 7.89 13.62 16.32
C ILE A 157 8.00 14.89 17.15
N ALA A 158 6.97 15.75 17.07
CA ALA A 158 6.90 16.95 17.89
C ALA A 158 6.65 16.61 19.37
N ALA A 159 6.78 17.60 20.26
CA ALA A 159 6.62 17.41 21.70
C ALA A 159 5.22 16.91 22.12
N ASP A 160 4.18 17.27 21.36
CA ASP A 160 2.80 16.79 21.54
C ASP A 160 2.56 15.41 20.90
N GLY A 161 3.59 14.84 20.26
CA GLY A 161 3.54 13.55 19.59
C GLY A 161 2.97 13.60 18.18
N THR A 162 2.74 14.77 17.59
CA THR A 162 2.35 14.88 16.18
C THR A 162 3.53 14.53 15.25
N LEU A 163 3.24 13.97 14.08
CA LEU A 163 4.26 13.72 13.05
C LEU A 163 4.42 14.95 12.18
N GLU A 164 5.56 15.61 12.34
CA GLU A 164 6.05 16.61 11.41
C GLU A 164 6.72 15.89 10.24
N ARG A 165 6.32 16.27 9.03
CA ARG A 165 6.65 15.56 7.80
C ARG A 165 7.14 16.55 6.78
N ARG A 166 8.24 16.22 6.11
CA ARG A 166 8.80 17.01 5.03
C ARG A 166 9.21 16.11 3.88
N GLN A 167 8.59 16.33 2.72
CA GLN A 167 8.95 15.65 1.48
C GLN A 167 10.35 16.04 1.01
N GLN A 168 11.03 15.12 0.34
CA GLN A 168 12.37 15.30 -0.23
C GLN A 168 12.47 14.81 -1.68
N GLY A 169 13.40 15.33 -2.47
CA GLY A 169 13.55 14.90 -3.86
C GLY A 169 12.37 15.31 -4.74
N GLY A 170 12.14 14.56 -5.82
CA GLY A 170 11.12 14.84 -6.84
C GLY A 170 10.20 13.67 -7.12
N GLN A 171 9.41 13.84 -8.18
CA GLN A 171 8.29 12.98 -8.56
C GLN A 171 8.48 12.40 -9.98
N THR A 172 9.74 12.24 -10.45
CA THR A 172 10.01 11.69 -11.79
C THR A 172 9.34 10.33 -12.03
N MET A 173 9.31 9.44 -11.03
CA MET A 173 8.62 8.15 -11.16
C MET A 173 7.11 8.29 -11.38
N ILE A 174 6.45 9.28 -10.76
CA ILE A 174 5.03 9.58 -11.04
C ILE A 174 4.88 10.05 -12.49
N ARG A 175 5.74 10.98 -12.92
CA ARG A 175 5.73 11.53 -14.29
C ARG A 175 5.86 10.42 -15.33
N GLU A 176 6.81 9.50 -15.13
CA GLU A 176 6.99 8.31 -15.98
C GLU A 176 5.77 7.40 -15.93
N ALA A 177 5.23 7.10 -14.75
CA ALA A 177 4.04 6.24 -14.62
C ALA A 177 2.83 6.81 -15.38
N LEU A 178 2.56 8.11 -15.26
CA LEU A 178 1.48 8.78 -16.00
C LEU A 178 1.68 8.71 -17.51
N ALA A 179 2.92 8.86 -17.99
CA ALA A 179 3.25 8.67 -19.40
C ALA A 179 3.00 7.24 -19.87
N TYR A 180 3.34 6.22 -19.07
CA TYR A 180 3.09 4.82 -19.40
C TYR A 180 1.60 4.44 -19.37
N TYR A 181 0.81 4.96 -18.42
CA TYR A 181 -0.64 4.82 -18.49
C TYR A 181 -1.21 5.47 -19.75
N TYR A 182 -0.70 6.63 -20.15
CA TYR A 182 -1.12 7.28 -21.39
C TYR A 182 -0.73 6.45 -22.62
N SER A 183 0.47 5.89 -22.68
CA SER A 183 0.84 4.95 -23.75
C SER A 183 -0.09 3.73 -23.80
N ALA A 184 -0.46 3.19 -22.64
CA ALA A 184 -1.38 2.06 -22.54
C ALA A 184 -2.80 2.39 -23.07
N LEU A 185 -3.25 3.66 -23.04
CA LEU A 185 -4.52 4.08 -23.64
C LEU A 185 -4.58 3.86 -25.16
N HIS A 186 -3.44 3.93 -25.83
CA HIS A 186 -3.34 3.90 -27.29
C HIS A 186 -2.78 2.58 -27.82
N GLU A 187 -2.27 1.70 -26.96
CA GLU A 187 -1.74 0.39 -27.34
C GLU A 187 -2.86 -0.62 -27.60
N ARG A 188 -2.74 -1.34 -28.72
CA ARG A 188 -3.74 -2.29 -29.22
C ARG A 188 -3.38 -3.74 -28.93
N ARG A 189 -2.09 -4.03 -28.71
CA ARG A 189 -1.60 -5.37 -28.38
C ARG A 189 -1.82 -5.63 -26.89
N PRO A 190 -2.66 -6.61 -26.51
CA PRO A 190 -3.01 -6.84 -25.10
C PRO A 190 -1.80 -7.08 -24.20
N ALA A 191 -0.81 -7.85 -24.65
CA ALA A 191 0.42 -8.11 -23.88
C ALA A 191 1.21 -6.83 -23.59
N VAL A 192 1.45 -6.01 -24.62
CA VAL A 192 2.20 -4.75 -24.45
C VAL A 192 1.42 -3.76 -23.58
N ARG A 193 0.10 -3.66 -23.76
CA ARG A 193 -0.75 -2.84 -22.91
C ARG A 193 -0.66 -3.28 -21.45
N ALA A 194 -0.75 -4.59 -21.18
CA ALA A 194 -0.66 -5.12 -19.83
C ALA A 194 0.69 -4.80 -19.18
N GLU A 195 1.79 -4.94 -19.92
CA GLU A 195 3.13 -4.62 -19.43
C GLU A 195 3.32 -3.12 -19.17
N LEU A 196 2.76 -2.24 -20.00
CA LEU A 196 2.79 -0.78 -19.77
C LEU A 196 2.05 -0.40 -18.48
N VAL A 197 0.89 -1.01 -18.23
CA VAL A 197 0.14 -0.81 -16.98
C VAL A 197 0.92 -1.36 -15.79
N LEU A 198 1.53 -2.54 -15.91
CA LEU A 198 2.35 -3.12 -14.84
C LEU A 198 3.58 -2.25 -14.53
N LEU A 199 4.25 -1.73 -15.55
CA LEU A 199 5.37 -0.81 -15.40
C LEU A 199 4.95 0.45 -14.67
N ALA A 200 3.83 1.07 -15.07
CA ALA A 200 3.29 2.23 -14.40
C ALA A 200 2.93 1.94 -12.93
N ASN A 201 2.29 0.80 -12.66
CA ASN A 201 1.98 0.32 -11.31
C ASN A 201 3.26 0.16 -10.47
N GLY A 202 4.28 -0.47 -11.02
CA GLY A 202 5.58 -0.69 -10.37
C GLY A 202 6.30 0.61 -10.02
N LEU A 203 6.27 1.60 -10.92
CA LEU A 203 6.84 2.94 -10.69
C LEU A 203 6.07 3.70 -9.60
N CYS A 204 4.73 3.66 -9.63
CA CYS A 204 3.90 4.22 -8.55
C CYS A 204 4.22 3.57 -7.20
N GLY A 205 4.30 2.24 -7.16
CA GLY A 205 4.67 1.49 -5.95
C GLY A 205 6.07 1.82 -5.46
N LEU A 206 7.07 1.92 -6.34
CA LEU A 206 8.43 2.24 -5.94
C LEU A 206 8.54 3.67 -5.38
N HIS A 207 7.86 4.62 -6.03
CA HIS A 207 7.73 6.00 -5.53
C HIS A 207 7.12 6.01 -4.12
N GLU A 208 5.95 5.39 -3.97
CA GLU A 208 5.22 5.27 -2.71
C GLU A 208 6.09 4.64 -1.61
N GLN A 209 6.69 3.48 -1.87
CA GLN A 209 7.43 2.75 -0.85
C GLN A 209 8.75 3.44 -0.48
N THR A 210 9.35 4.20 -1.40
CA THR A 210 10.49 5.07 -1.11
C THR A 210 10.08 6.18 -0.14
N ARG A 211 8.96 6.87 -0.42
CA ARG A 211 8.38 7.90 0.47
C ARG A 211 8.07 7.35 1.86
N LEU A 212 7.52 6.14 1.91
CA LEU A 212 7.04 5.49 3.14
C LEU A 212 8.14 4.97 4.06
N GLN A 213 9.39 4.86 3.59
CA GLN A 213 10.50 4.29 4.36
C GLN A 213 10.62 4.78 5.82
N PRO A 214 10.62 6.10 6.12
CA PRO A 214 10.67 6.60 7.51
C PRO A 214 9.42 6.26 8.33
N TYR A 215 8.24 6.17 7.70
CA TYR A 215 6.98 5.84 8.38
C TYR A 215 6.97 4.37 8.79
N ILE A 216 7.39 3.48 7.87
CA ILE A 216 7.50 2.05 8.15
C ILE A 216 8.57 1.80 9.22
N ALA A 217 9.74 2.44 9.10
CA ALA A 217 10.79 2.35 10.10
C ALA A 217 10.29 2.85 11.47
N GLY A 218 9.59 3.98 11.53
CA GLY A 218 9.05 4.53 12.77
C GLY A 218 7.93 3.68 13.39
N ALA A 219 7.10 3.01 12.57
CA ALA A 219 6.12 2.04 13.04
C ALA A 219 6.79 0.80 13.64
N LEU A 220 7.82 0.25 12.97
CA LEU A 220 8.56 -0.93 13.43
C LEU A 220 9.44 -0.63 14.65
N ALA A 221 9.99 0.59 14.74
CA ALA A 221 10.88 1.04 15.80
C ALA A 221 10.16 1.68 16.99
N ALA A 222 8.82 1.66 17.02
CA ALA A 222 8.03 2.29 18.08
C ALA A 222 8.57 1.85 19.47
N PRO A 223 9.05 2.78 20.34
CA PRO A 223 9.62 2.49 21.65
C PRO A 223 8.71 1.64 22.51
N LEU A 224 9.05 0.37 22.56
CA LEU A 224 8.59 -0.54 23.60
C LEU A 224 9.47 -0.45 24.85
N THR A 225 10.53 0.34 24.78
CA THR A 225 11.41 0.72 25.88
C THR A 225 10.72 1.57 26.94
N GLU A 226 9.58 2.22 26.62
CA GLU A 226 8.74 2.93 27.60
C GLU A 226 7.84 2.02 28.45
N LEU A 227 7.85 0.70 28.21
CA LEU A 227 7.12 -0.24 29.08
C LEU A 227 7.85 -0.34 30.43
N PRO A 228 7.16 -0.19 31.59
CA PRO A 228 7.77 -0.30 32.90
C PRO A 228 8.51 -1.64 33.04
N GLY A 229 9.81 -1.58 33.29
CA GLY A 229 10.68 -2.76 33.39
C GLY A 229 11.21 -3.30 32.05
N ALA A 230 11.05 -2.58 30.93
CA ALA A 230 11.63 -2.96 29.63
C ALA A 230 13.16 -2.85 29.59
N GLU A 231 13.76 -2.09 30.51
CA GLU A 231 15.22 -1.94 30.56
C GLU A 231 15.90 -3.01 31.43
N ASP A 232 15.21 -3.63 32.42
CA ASP A 232 15.87 -4.57 33.36
C ASP A 232 15.00 -5.74 33.91
N GLY A 233 13.85 -6.06 33.30
CA GLY A 233 12.93 -7.08 33.82
C GLY A 233 12.31 -8.03 32.77
N PRO A 234 12.12 -9.33 33.09
CA PRO A 234 11.60 -10.33 32.14
C PRO A 234 10.18 -10.04 31.64
N ILE A 235 9.36 -9.33 32.42
CA ILE A 235 7.98 -8.97 32.05
C ILE A 235 7.96 -7.86 30.99
N GLY A 236 8.79 -6.82 31.12
CA GLY A 236 8.88 -5.72 30.15
C GLY A 236 9.40 -6.21 28.81
N ALA A 237 10.42 -7.07 28.82
CA ALA A 237 10.93 -7.73 27.62
C ALA A 237 9.86 -8.59 26.91
N ALA A 238 9.06 -9.35 27.67
CA ALA A 238 7.98 -10.17 27.12
C ALA A 238 6.86 -9.33 26.49
N LEU A 239 6.45 -8.23 27.13
CA LEU A 239 5.44 -7.31 26.59
C LEU A 239 5.93 -6.59 25.34
N ALA A 240 7.18 -6.15 25.33
CA ALA A 240 7.80 -5.56 24.16
C ALA A 240 7.83 -6.58 22.99
N ALA A 241 8.24 -7.82 23.24
CA ALA A 241 8.23 -8.87 22.22
C ALA A 241 6.81 -9.12 21.66
N MET A 242 5.78 -9.09 22.52
CA MET A 242 4.39 -9.25 22.10
C MET A 242 3.92 -8.11 21.19
N VAL A 243 4.11 -6.85 21.57
CA VAL A 243 3.66 -5.72 20.75
C VAL A 243 4.43 -5.67 19.44
N ARG A 244 5.74 -5.96 19.44
CA ARG A 244 6.53 -6.14 18.20
C ARG A 244 5.88 -7.21 17.32
N ARG A 245 5.59 -8.38 17.87
CA ARG A 245 5.00 -9.48 17.12
C ARG A 245 3.64 -9.09 16.54
N ALA A 246 2.76 -8.45 17.31
CA ALA A 246 1.45 -8.02 16.83
C ALA A 246 1.56 -6.94 15.75
N ALA A 247 2.47 -5.97 15.92
CA ALA A 247 2.75 -4.95 14.91
C ALA A 247 3.28 -5.57 13.61
N THR A 248 4.25 -6.50 13.72
CA THR A 248 4.80 -7.25 12.59
C THR A 248 3.72 -8.11 11.93
N GLU A 249 2.94 -8.88 12.68
CA GLU A 249 1.90 -9.74 12.12
C GLU A 249 0.86 -8.94 11.34
N LEU A 250 0.42 -7.79 11.86
CA LEU A 250 -0.53 -6.93 11.15
C LEU A 250 0.10 -6.22 9.95
N MET A 251 1.36 -5.78 10.04
CA MET A 251 2.06 -5.16 8.91
C MET A 251 2.37 -6.18 7.81
N MET A 252 2.51 -7.46 8.18
CA MET A 252 2.77 -8.60 7.29
C MET A 252 1.50 -9.33 6.89
N THR A 253 0.32 -8.72 7.07
CA THR A 253 -0.96 -9.28 6.66
C THR A 253 -1.70 -8.27 5.78
N MET A 254 -2.26 -8.75 4.67
CA MET A 254 -3.09 -7.94 3.78
C MET A 254 -4.39 -8.70 3.51
N ALA A 255 -5.51 -8.15 3.99
CA ALA A 255 -6.84 -8.68 3.70
C ALA A 255 -7.36 -8.17 2.34
N LEU A 256 -7.71 -9.12 1.47
CA LEU A 256 -8.33 -8.90 0.17
C LEU A 256 -9.74 -9.52 0.16
N PRO A 257 -10.59 -9.19 -0.82
CA PRO A 257 -11.84 -9.91 -1.05
C PRO A 257 -11.61 -11.41 -1.21
N GLY A 258 -12.08 -12.20 -0.23
CA GLY A 258 -12.02 -13.66 -0.28
C GLY A 258 -10.64 -14.29 -0.02
N GLN A 259 -9.61 -13.51 0.31
CA GLN A 259 -8.26 -14.02 0.62
C GLN A 259 -7.55 -13.15 1.64
N VAL A 260 -6.71 -13.77 2.48
CA VAL A 260 -5.76 -13.06 3.34
C VAL A 260 -4.35 -13.45 2.90
N LEU A 261 -3.55 -12.45 2.51
CA LEU A 261 -2.15 -12.64 2.15
C LEU A 261 -1.25 -12.42 3.37
N ARG A 262 -0.22 -13.25 3.49
CA ARG A 262 0.81 -13.14 4.53
C ARG A 262 2.12 -12.80 3.84
N LEU A 263 2.57 -11.55 4.01
CA LEU A 263 3.62 -10.94 3.17
C LEU A 263 5.01 -11.55 3.38
N GLY A 264 5.20 -12.32 4.46
CA GLY A 264 6.43 -13.06 4.74
C GLY A 264 6.47 -14.46 4.12
N PHE A 265 5.41 -14.87 3.43
CA PHE A 265 5.38 -16.11 2.64
C PHE A 265 5.32 -15.75 1.17
N ASP A 266 5.66 -16.73 0.33
CA ASP A 266 5.56 -16.57 -1.11
C ASP A 266 4.13 -16.27 -1.53
N LEU A 267 3.99 -15.32 -2.47
CA LEU A 267 2.71 -14.86 -2.97
C LEU A 267 1.98 -16.02 -3.66
N PRO A 268 0.80 -16.43 -3.17
CA PRO A 268 0.01 -17.45 -3.83
C PRO A 268 -0.76 -16.91 -5.02
N ALA A 269 -1.14 -17.82 -5.92
CA ALA A 269 -2.08 -17.52 -6.99
C ALA A 269 -3.41 -16.95 -6.43
N PRO A 270 -4.09 -16.07 -7.19
CA PRO A 270 -5.43 -15.65 -6.83
C PRO A 270 -6.38 -16.85 -6.76
N PRO A 271 -7.39 -16.86 -5.86
CA PRO A 271 -8.33 -17.97 -5.74
C PRO A 271 -9.04 -18.26 -7.06
N GLY A 272 -8.85 -19.48 -7.58
CA GLY A 272 -9.49 -19.94 -8.82
C GLY A 272 -8.93 -19.36 -10.11
N GLN A 273 -7.76 -18.69 -10.08
CA GLN A 273 -7.12 -18.09 -11.25
C GLN A 273 -5.66 -18.56 -11.37
N PRO A 274 -5.04 -18.48 -12.57
CA PRO A 274 -3.60 -18.67 -12.69
C PRO A 274 -2.83 -17.59 -11.91
N LEU A 275 -1.58 -17.90 -11.55
CA LEU A 275 -0.72 -16.99 -10.78
C LEU A 275 -0.51 -15.65 -11.48
N TRP A 276 -0.32 -15.68 -12.80
CA TRP A 276 -0.26 -14.48 -13.64
C TRP A 276 -1.32 -14.58 -14.74
N PRO A 277 -1.88 -13.43 -15.17
CA PRO A 277 -2.60 -13.35 -16.43
C PRO A 277 -1.73 -13.80 -17.61
N ASP A 278 -2.32 -14.39 -18.64
CA ASP A 278 -1.57 -14.91 -19.81
C ASP A 278 -0.67 -13.84 -20.44
N GLU A 279 -1.16 -12.61 -20.54
CA GLU A 279 -0.45 -11.45 -21.08
C GLU A 279 0.75 -11.00 -20.24
N LEU A 280 0.80 -11.40 -18.97
CA LEU A 280 1.88 -11.08 -18.05
C LEU A 280 2.66 -12.32 -17.63
N ALA A 281 2.35 -13.50 -18.18
CA ALA A 281 3.11 -14.72 -17.89
C ALA A 281 4.56 -14.59 -18.37
N ARG A 282 4.76 -13.88 -19.49
CA ARG A 282 6.06 -13.47 -20.03
C ARG A 282 6.15 -11.94 -20.03
N LEU A 283 7.30 -11.41 -19.62
CA LEU A 283 7.61 -9.99 -19.70
C LEU A 283 8.62 -9.73 -20.83
N GLU A 284 8.38 -8.73 -21.68
CA GLU A 284 9.24 -8.39 -22.81
C GLU A 284 9.65 -6.91 -22.86
N HIS A 285 8.87 -6.00 -22.27
CA HIS A 285 9.11 -4.57 -22.32
C HIS A 285 10.44 -4.20 -21.64
N PRO A 286 11.42 -3.58 -22.34
CA PRO A 286 12.78 -3.40 -21.81
C PRO A 286 12.84 -2.65 -20.47
N ARG A 287 12.09 -1.57 -20.32
CA ARG A 287 12.07 -0.82 -19.04
C ARG A 287 11.39 -1.60 -17.91
N LEU A 288 10.45 -2.48 -18.23
CA LEU A 288 9.78 -3.32 -17.24
C LEU A 288 10.73 -4.41 -16.74
N LEU A 289 11.47 -5.04 -17.65
CA LEU A 289 12.53 -5.99 -17.31
C LEU A 289 13.61 -5.33 -16.44
N GLN A 290 14.03 -4.12 -16.81
CA GLN A 290 15.00 -3.36 -16.02
C GLN A 290 14.45 -3.05 -14.60
N LEU A 291 13.20 -2.62 -14.48
CA LEU A 291 12.58 -2.39 -13.17
C LEU A 291 12.52 -3.70 -12.36
N ALA A 292 12.10 -4.81 -12.96
CA ALA A 292 12.05 -6.10 -12.27
C ALA A 292 13.44 -6.58 -11.81
N GLU A 293 14.51 -6.30 -12.57
CA GLU A 293 15.90 -6.53 -12.16
C GLU A 293 16.29 -5.61 -10.99
N GLU A 294 16.00 -4.30 -11.07
CA GLU A 294 16.25 -3.32 -9.99
C GLU A 294 15.57 -3.72 -8.66
N LEU A 295 14.40 -4.35 -8.75
CA LEU A 295 13.63 -4.84 -7.58
C LEU A 295 14.06 -6.24 -7.10
N GLY A 296 14.98 -6.90 -7.81
CA GLY A 296 15.44 -8.26 -7.47
C GLY A 296 14.33 -9.32 -7.58
N ALA A 297 13.35 -9.13 -8.48
CA ALA A 297 12.26 -10.08 -8.71
C ALA A 297 12.77 -11.41 -9.31
N TYR A 298 13.81 -11.35 -10.15
CA TYR A 298 14.38 -12.54 -10.79
C TYR A 298 15.38 -13.30 -9.90
N GLU A 299 16.26 -12.60 -9.17
CA GLU A 299 17.31 -13.22 -8.35
C GLU A 299 16.77 -14.06 -7.17
N ALA A 300 15.60 -13.72 -6.63
CA ALA A 300 15.02 -14.46 -5.51
C ALA A 300 14.44 -15.81 -5.95
N ARG A 301 13.88 -15.86 -7.17
CA ARG A 301 13.39 -17.08 -7.80
C ARG A 301 14.55 -18.03 -8.16
N GLU A 302 15.68 -17.47 -8.57
CA GLU A 302 16.94 -18.20 -8.79
C GLU A 302 17.46 -18.88 -7.52
N ARG A 303 17.53 -18.13 -6.40
CA ARG A 303 17.98 -18.64 -5.10
C ARG A 303 17.05 -19.68 -4.49
N GLY A 304 15.72 -19.48 -4.57
CA GLY A 304 14.73 -20.41 -4.02
C GLY A 304 14.71 -21.78 -4.69
N LEU A 305 15.11 -21.85 -5.97
CA LEU A 305 15.16 -23.07 -6.76
C LEU A 305 16.54 -23.76 -6.78
N GLY A 306 17.56 -23.17 -6.15
CA GLY A 306 18.92 -23.73 -6.14
C GLY A 306 19.56 -23.80 -7.52
N LEU A 307 19.17 -22.93 -8.45
CA LEU A 307 19.65 -22.91 -9.83
C LEU A 307 20.86 -21.98 -9.96
N ALA A 308 21.79 -22.32 -10.85
CA ALA A 308 22.91 -21.45 -11.21
C ALA A 308 22.44 -20.34 -12.17
N ASP A 309 23.13 -19.19 -12.11
CA ASP A 309 22.83 -17.92 -12.79
C ASP A 309 22.14 -18.02 -14.17
N ARG A 310 21.06 -17.25 -14.32
CA ARG A 310 20.37 -16.89 -15.58
C ARG A 310 20.11 -18.05 -16.54
N VAL A 311 19.06 -18.81 -16.27
CA VAL A 311 18.46 -19.68 -17.30
C VAL A 311 17.61 -18.82 -18.26
N GLU A 312 17.61 -19.05 -19.55
CA GLU A 312 16.83 -18.22 -20.50
C GLU A 312 15.35 -18.65 -20.57
N ASP A 313 14.97 -19.74 -19.88
CA ASP A 313 13.70 -20.47 -19.97
C ASP A 313 12.82 -20.45 -18.68
N TRP A 314 12.88 -19.41 -17.84
CA TRP A 314 12.03 -19.30 -16.61
C TRP A 314 10.53 -19.16 -16.87
N LEU A 315 10.14 -19.02 -18.15
CA LEU A 315 8.79 -18.71 -18.62
C LEU A 315 7.81 -19.88 -18.53
N GLN A 316 8.27 -21.09 -18.17
CA GLN A 316 7.46 -22.30 -18.16
C GLN A 316 7.27 -22.95 -16.78
N LEU A 317 7.93 -22.45 -15.73
CA LEU A 317 7.76 -23.00 -14.38
C LEU A 317 6.55 -22.37 -13.69
N GLY A 318 5.35 -22.76 -14.16
CA GLY A 318 4.10 -22.51 -13.44
C GLY A 318 4.10 -23.29 -12.12
N GLY A 319 4.12 -22.57 -11.00
CA GLY A 319 3.91 -23.09 -9.66
C GLY A 319 2.69 -22.44 -9.01
N PRO A 320 2.16 -22.99 -7.90
CA PRO A 320 1.01 -22.39 -7.20
C PRO A 320 1.34 -21.04 -6.54
N GLU A 321 2.62 -20.69 -6.39
CA GLU A 321 3.14 -19.53 -5.67
C GLU A 321 4.34 -18.91 -6.41
N VAL A 322 4.63 -17.62 -6.18
CA VAL A 322 5.86 -16.98 -6.67
C VAL A 322 7.01 -17.29 -5.71
N GLN A 323 7.81 -18.29 -6.05
CA GLN A 323 8.93 -18.72 -5.19
C GLN A 323 9.95 -17.60 -4.94
N GLY A 324 10.28 -17.37 -3.67
CA GLY A 324 11.22 -16.33 -3.23
C GLY A 324 10.64 -14.90 -3.22
N SER A 325 9.32 -14.75 -3.38
CA SER A 325 8.66 -13.45 -3.29
C SER A 325 8.39 -13.02 -1.85
N GLY A 326 8.36 -13.96 -0.90
CA GLY A 326 8.17 -13.67 0.51
C GLY A 326 9.18 -12.64 1.02
N ALA A 327 8.69 -11.62 1.72
CA ALA A 327 9.54 -10.58 2.27
C ALA A 327 10.08 -11.00 3.64
N ASP A 328 11.37 -11.31 3.71
CA ASP A 328 12.05 -11.66 4.97
C ASP A 328 12.08 -10.48 5.96
N ASP A 329 12.33 -9.27 5.45
CA ASP A 329 12.39 -8.04 6.25
C ASP A 329 11.63 -6.91 5.56
N TRP A 330 10.40 -6.66 6.03
CA TRP A 330 9.57 -5.55 5.57
C TRP A 330 10.17 -4.17 5.90
N SER A 331 11.25 -4.04 6.66
CA SER A 331 11.92 -2.73 6.77
C SER A 331 12.77 -2.42 5.53
N ARG A 332 13.19 -3.44 4.76
CA ARG A 332 14.05 -3.29 3.59
C ARG A 332 13.20 -3.03 2.35
N LEU A 333 13.47 -1.90 1.68
CA LEU A 333 12.73 -1.49 0.48
C LEU A 333 12.72 -2.57 -0.60
N GLY A 334 13.88 -3.19 -0.88
CA GLY A 334 14.01 -4.23 -1.91
C GLY A 334 13.14 -5.46 -1.67
N ASP A 335 13.14 -6.00 -0.45
CA ASP A 335 12.34 -7.19 -0.12
C ASP A 335 10.85 -6.91 -0.23
N ARG A 336 10.43 -5.74 0.24
CA ARG A 336 9.04 -5.31 0.13
C ARG A 336 8.60 -5.08 -1.31
N MET A 337 9.41 -4.36 -2.09
CA MET A 337 9.07 -4.03 -3.47
C MET A 337 9.06 -5.26 -4.37
N ARG A 338 9.89 -6.27 -4.08
CA ARG A 338 9.83 -7.58 -4.74
C ARG A 338 8.44 -8.21 -4.59
N TYR A 339 7.95 -8.32 -3.35
CA TYR A 339 6.61 -8.85 -3.08
C TYR A 339 5.52 -7.99 -3.76
N ILE A 340 5.60 -6.67 -3.61
CA ILE A 340 4.60 -5.73 -4.14
C ILE A 340 4.52 -5.79 -5.67
N PHE A 341 5.66 -5.88 -6.35
CA PHE A 341 5.70 -5.98 -7.81
C PHE A 341 5.01 -7.25 -8.32
N GLU A 342 5.31 -8.39 -7.71
CA GLU A 342 4.66 -9.65 -8.05
C GLU A 342 3.17 -9.66 -7.68
N TYR A 343 2.80 -9.00 -6.58
CA TYR A 343 1.40 -8.77 -6.23
C TYR A 343 0.67 -7.97 -7.30
N PHE A 344 1.25 -6.87 -7.78
CA PHE A 344 0.67 -6.07 -8.87
C PHE A 344 0.53 -6.90 -10.14
N ARG A 345 1.57 -7.64 -10.53
CA ARG A 345 1.54 -8.51 -11.71
C ARG A 345 0.47 -9.59 -11.62
N SER A 346 0.42 -10.28 -10.49
CA SER A 346 -0.51 -11.39 -10.26
C SER A 346 -1.96 -10.92 -10.23
N ARG A 347 -2.22 -9.73 -9.67
CA ARG A 347 -3.58 -9.23 -9.40
C ARG A 347 -4.04 -8.12 -10.35
N GLN A 348 -3.25 -7.80 -11.38
CA GLN A 348 -3.56 -6.74 -12.35
C GLN A 348 -4.93 -6.89 -13.01
N ARG A 349 -5.38 -8.14 -13.21
CA ARG A 349 -6.68 -8.45 -13.82
C ARG A 349 -7.70 -9.06 -12.85
N ASP A 350 -7.40 -9.05 -11.56
CA ASP A 350 -8.25 -9.67 -10.54
C ASP A 350 -9.46 -8.77 -10.24
N ALA A 351 -10.58 -9.06 -10.93
CA ALA A 351 -11.81 -8.29 -10.79
C ALA A 351 -12.42 -8.34 -9.38
N SER A 352 -12.03 -9.29 -8.53
CA SER A 352 -12.49 -9.31 -7.14
C SER A 352 -12.07 -8.05 -6.38
N LEU A 353 -10.96 -7.42 -6.76
CA LEU A 353 -10.44 -6.20 -6.14
C LEU A 353 -11.27 -4.95 -6.46
N LEU A 354 -12.22 -5.01 -7.41
CA LEU A 354 -13.18 -3.93 -7.69
C LEU A 354 -14.30 -3.84 -6.66
N ALA A 355 -14.43 -4.84 -5.78
CA ALA A 355 -15.44 -4.85 -4.73
C ALA A 355 -15.41 -3.54 -3.93
N SER A 356 -16.59 -3.00 -3.62
CA SER A 356 -16.67 -1.80 -2.79
C SER A 356 -16.07 -2.09 -1.42
N PRO A 357 -15.15 -1.26 -0.91
CA PRO A 357 -14.59 -1.46 0.42
C PRO A 357 -15.64 -1.21 1.52
N PHE A 358 -16.73 -0.50 1.21
CA PHE A 358 -17.78 -0.15 2.17
C PHE A 358 -19.17 -0.41 1.58
N SER A 359 -20.14 -0.67 2.45
CA SER A 359 -21.57 -0.71 2.08
C SER A 359 -22.09 0.69 1.70
N ALA A 360 -23.24 0.75 1.02
CA ALA A 360 -23.84 2.02 0.61
C ALA A 360 -24.21 2.90 1.81
N GLU A 361 -24.68 2.30 2.90
CA GLU A 361 -25.02 2.97 4.16
C GLU A 361 -23.78 3.56 4.82
N GLN A 362 -22.68 2.79 4.86
CA GLN A 362 -21.41 3.28 5.38
C GLN A 362 -20.88 4.44 4.53
N GLU A 363 -21.02 4.38 3.21
CA GLU A 363 -20.67 5.51 2.33
C GLU A 363 -21.49 6.77 2.63
N GLN A 364 -22.79 6.64 2.86
CA GLN A 364 -23.64 7.78 3.19
C GLN A 364 -23.23 8.43 4.52
N ASP A 365 -22.89 7.62 5.53
CA ASP A 365 -22.40 8.14 6.81
C ASP A 365 -21.10 8.92 6.65
N MET A 366 -20.11 8.36 5.92
CA MET A 366 -18.84 9.02 5.68
C MET A 366 -19.01 10.36 4.96
N LEU A 367 -19.85 10.41 3.93
CA LEU A 367 -20.14 11.63 3.17
C LEU A 367 -20.88 12.69 4.01
N ALA A 368 -21.63 12.25 5.02
CA ALA A 368 -22.29 13.12 5.96
C ALA A 368 -21.40 13.51 7.17
N GLY A 369 -20.10 13.22 7.12
CA GLY A 369 -19.14 13.58 8.16
C GLY A 369 -19.17 12.67 9.39
N ARG A 370 -19.74 11.47 9.28
CA ARG A 370 -19.85 10.50 10.39
C ARG A 370 -18.97 9.28 10.15
N VAL A 371 -18.38 8.76 11.22
CA VAL A 371 -17.75 7.44 11.20
C VAL A 371 -18.86 6.39 11.21
N PRO A 372 -18.93 5.49 10.20
CA PRO A 372 -19.99 4.49 10.16
C PRO A 372 -19.86 3.46 11.27
N VAL A 373 -20.98 2.82 11.62
CA VAL A 373 -21.02 1.72 12.58
C VAL A 373 -20.79 0.37 11.89
N GLY A 374 -20.32 -0.63 12.66
CA GLY A 374 -20.10 -2.00 12.20
C GLY A 374 -18.69 -2.27 11.68
N PRO A 375 -18.45 -3.43 11.03
CA PRO A 375 -17.15 -3.78 10.49
C PRO A 375 -16.73 -2.83 9.35
N LEU A 376 -15.55 -2.22 9.48
CA LEU A 376 -15.03 -1.19 8.57
C LEU A 376 -13.88 -1.70 7.70
#